data_AF-A0A848G0H9-F1
#
_entry.id   AF-A0A848G0H9-F1
#
_cell.length_a   1.000
_cell.length_b   1.000
_cell.length_c   1.000
_cell.angle_alpha   90.00
_cell.angle_beta   90.00
_cell.angle_gamma   90.00
#
_symmetry.space_group_name_H-M   'P 1'
#
loop_
_entity.id
_entity.type
_entity.pdbx_description
1 polymer ?
#
loop_
_entity_poly.entity_id
_entity_poly.type
_entity_poly.pdbx_seq_one_letter_code
_entity_poly.pdbx_strand_id
1 'polypeptide(L)'
;MHKTPPTFQDPGLADDGYRVFQRVFLRALLGAAGSVSGLFVLADLMGINHLGETQLLGTVVYCLANVVMLSLTWRRALYVPLAAILVLASFAIYTLALVSVPGDELRIVWYFLGIGGSYILLGRWVGLAFTVASIGVILALNPGLPIPYSRLSVVTITLALVSCSIISLAVTAYAQGVYRQLLEANRHLRSLSLVDPLTGLPNRRLLDDRLRQTLAEGGRHPQQTFGALMFLDLDHFKEVNDTLGHQGGDALLIEIGHRLRAQVRDSDTVARLGGDEFVILLPLFAPDRDAALQGAQTVAGKLLEAVGQPYTVDGHVVARTPSIGLTLFPEPGDTAAAVLQRADAAMYQAKADGRRCLRVSKGGADRAPLQTGADLAGA
;
A
#
# COMPACT_ATOMS: atom_id res chain seq x y z
N MET A 1 9.57 -20.78 12.39
CA MET A 1 8.53 -19.74 12.23
C MET A 1 9.07 -18.61 11.36
N HIS A 2 8.97 -18.75 10.04
CA HIS A 2 9.32 -17.67 9.10
C HIS A 2 8.11 -16.75 8.97
N LYS A 3 8.22 -15.52 9.50
CA LYS A 3 7.28 -14.45 9.18
C LYS A 3 7.58 -13.99 7.75
N THR A 4 6.65 -14.25 6.85
CA THR A 4 6.61 -13.67 5.51
C THR A 4 6.57 -12.13 5.60
N PRO A 5 7.30 -11.40 4.74
CA PRO A 5 7.22 -9.94 4.71
C PRO A 5 5.82 -9.50 4.23
N PRO A 6 5.27 -8.39 4.75
CA PRO A 6 3.94 -7.94 4.36
C PRO A 6 3.90 -7.50 2.89
N THR A 7 2.93 -8.01 2.15
CA THR A 7 2.59 -7.63 0.77
C THR A 7 2.02 -6.21 0.73
N PHE A 8 2.61 -5.35 -0.11
CA PHE A 8 2.34 -3.91 -0.22
C PHE A 8 1.07 -3.55 -1.04
N GLN A 9 0.04 -4.40 -1.07
CA GLN A 9 -1.12 -4.27 -1.97
C GLN A 9 -2.45 -3.84 -1.30
N ASP A 10 -2.39 -3.18 -0.15
CA ASP A 10 -3.56 -2.53 0.42
C ASP A 10 -3.55 -1.03 0.05
N PRO A 11 -4.55 -0.48 -0.68
CA PRO A 11 -4.61 0.94 -0.99
C PRO A 11 -4.72 1.84 0.26
N GLY A 12 -5.05 1.28 1.43
CA GLY A 12 -4.92 1.97 2.73
C GLY A 12 -3.49 2.02 3.31
N LEU A 13 -2.54 1.26 2.75
CA LEU A 13 -1.13 1.18 3.18
C LEU A 13 -0.19 2.11 2.39
N ALA A 14 -0.66 2.77 1.33
CA ALA A 14 0.15 3.70 0.54
C ALA A 14 0.59 4.96 1.31
N ASP A 15 0.06 5.18 2.52
CA ASP A 15 0.34 6.31 3.42
C ASP A 15 1.18 5.93 4.66
N ASP A 16 1.59 4.66 4.83
CA ASP A 16 1.83 4.11 6.19
C ASP A 16 3.28 3.73 6.55
N GLY A 17 4.29 3.88 5.68
CA GLY A 17 5.65 3.46 6.05
C GLY A 17 6.33 4.37 7.09
N TYR A 18 6.14 5.69 7.00
CA TYR A 18 6.58 6.60 8.07
C TYR A 18 5.80 6.36 9.37
N ARG A 19 4.52 6.01 9.28
CA ARG A 19 3.69 5.62 10.44
C ARG A 19 4.10 4.29 11.06
N VAL A 20 4.70 3.37 10.30
CA VAL A 20 5.35 2.16 10.86
C VAL A 20 6.52 2.58 11.73
N PHE A 21 7.42 3.43 11.22
CA PHE A 21 8.52 3.98 12.00
C PHE A 21 8.02 4.69 13.27
N GLN A 22 7.04 5.58 13.14
CA GLN A 22 6.45 6.30 14.26
C GLN A 22 5.86 5.38 15.34
N ARG A 23 5.21 4.26 14.96
CA ARG A 23 4.69 3.28 15.93
C ARG A 23 5.79 2.51 16.65
N VAL A 24 6.84 2.13 15.94
CA VAL A 24 8.02 1.50 16.55
C VAL A 24 8.69 2.47 17.51
N PHE A 25 8.86 3.72 17.09
CA PHE A 25 9.41 4.79 17.90
C PHE A 25 8.56 5.08 19.15
N LEU A 26 7.22 5.14 19.01
CA LEU A 26 6.30 5.29 20.13
C LEU A 26 6.46 4.16 21.17
N ARG A 27 6.53 2.90 20.72
CA ARG A 27 6.74 1.75 21.62
C ARG A 27 8.07 1.85 22.35
N ALA A 28 9.13 2.21 21.64
CA ALA A 28 10.45 2.41 22.23
C ALA A 28 10.41 3.54 23.27
N LEU A 29 9.74 4.65 22.98
CA LEU A 29 9.64 5.79 23.90
C LEU A 29 8.81 5.44 25.14
N LEU A 30 7.67 4.77 24.98
CA LEU A 30 6.83 4.29 26.09
C LEU A 30 7.62 3.31 27.00
N GLY A 31 8.33 2.36 26.39
CA GLY A 31 9.17 1.41 27.12
C GLY A 31 10.31 2.10 27.88
N ALA A 32 11.01 3.03 27.22
CA ALA A 32 12.09 3.81 27.83
C ALA A 32 11.56 4.71 28.95
N ALA A 33 10.48 5.45 28.72
CA ALA A 33 9.84 6.33 29.70
C ALA A 33 9.37 5.53 30.93
N GLY A 34 8.72 4.38 30.73
CA GLY A 34 8.33 3.48 31.82
C GLY A 34 9.52 2.93 32.61
N SER A 35 10.57 2.50 31.91
CA SER A 35 11.77 1.93 32.56
C SER A 35 12.55 2.99 33.35
N VAL A 36 12.79 4.17 32.76
CA VAL A 36 13.52 5.27 33.40
C VAL A 36 12.74 5.81 34.61
N SER A 37 11.43 6.02 34.48
CA SER A 37 10.61 6.44 35.62
C SER A 37 10.57 5.38 36.73
N GLY A 38 10.53 4.10 36.39
CA GLY A 38 10.64 3.01 37.37
C GLY A 38 11.98 3.00 38.10
N LEU A 39 13.09 3.28 37.40
CA LEU A 39 14.41 3.42 38.02
C LEU A 39 14.48 4.61 38.98
N PHE A 40 13.86 5.75 38.64
CA PHE A 40 13.77 6.90 39.54
C PHE A 40 12.99 6.57 40.83
N VAL A 41 11.89 5.84 40.72
CA VAL A 41 11.10 5.38 41.88
C VAL A 41 11.94 4.43 42.75
N LEU A 42 12.65 3.47 42.15
CA LEU A 42 13.50 2.55 42.89
C LEU A 42 14.67 3.26 43.58
N ALA A 43 15.31 4.22 42.89
CA ALA A 43 16.39 5.01 43.46
C ALA A 43 15.92 5.83 44.67
N ASP A 44 14.69 6.34 44.65
CA ASP A 44 14.07 7.04 45.78
C ASP A 44 13.80 6.11 46.96
N LEU A 45 13.22 4.93 46.71
CA LEU A 45 12.99 3.90 47.74
C LEU A 45 14.28 3.38 48.38
N MET A 46 15.39 3.36 47.64
CA MET A 46 16.71 2.98 48.14
C MET A 46 17.46 4.12 48.85
N GLY A 47 16.89 5.33 48.90
CA GLY A 47 17.53 6.51 49.49
C GLY A 47 18.72 7.04 48.68
N ILE A 48 18.86 6.65 47.41
CA ILE A 48 19.93 7.09 46.51
C ILE A 48 19.61 8.48 45.94
N ASN A 49 18.34 8.76 45.69
CA ASN A 49 17.84 10.06 45.23
C ASN A 49 16.64 10.45 46.08
N HIS A 50 16.33 11.74 46.23
CA HIS A 50 15.12 12.16 46.94
C HIS A 50 14.30 13.10 46.05
N LEU A 51 13.20 12.58 45.50
CA LEU A 51 12.34 13.29 44.56
C LEU A 51 11.30 14.17 45.28
N GLY A 52 10.99 13.87 46.54
CA GLY A 52 9.89 14.48 47.28
C GLY A 52 8.53 13.85 46.95
N GLU A 53 7.58 13.94 47.88
CA GLU A 53 6.31 13.17 47.84
C GLU A 53 5.50 13.41 46.56
N THR A 54 5.36 14.67 46.15
CA THR A 54 4.56 15.05 44.96
C THR A 54 5.17 14.51 43.68
N GLN A 55 6.50 14.63 43.51
CA GLN A 55 7.18 14.14 42.31
C GLN A 55 7.22 12.62 42.28
N LEU A 56 7.43 11.97 43.43
CA LEU A 56 7.43 10.52 43.54
C LEU A 56 6.07 9.96 43.09
N LEU A 57 4.97 10.50 43.63
CA LEU A 57 3.61 10.08 43.24
C LEU A 57 3.37 10.29 41.74
N GLY A 58 3.74 11.45 41.21
CA GLY A 58 3.63 11.74 39.78
C GLY A 58 4.44 10.77 38.92
N THR A 59 5.64 10.40 39.35
CA THR A 59 6.54 9.49 38.64
C THR A 59 6.00 8.05 38.66
N VAL A 60 5.41 7.60 39.78
CA VAL A 60 4.73 6.29 39.87
C VAL A 60 3.53 6.24 38.91
N VAL A 61 2.67 7.26 38.93
CA VAL A 61 1.51 7.34 38.02
C VAL A 61 1.96 7.35 36.55
N TYR A 62 3.00 8.15 36.23
CA TYR A 62 3.57 8.21 34.89
C TYR A 62 4.16 6.85 34.46
N CYS A 63 4.88 6.16 35.34
CA CYS A 63 5.44 4.83 35.06
C CYS A 63 4.33 3.82 34.72
N LEU A 64 3.31 3.72 35.58
CA LEU A 64 2.17 2.82 35.39
C LEU A 64 1.40 3.14 34.10
N ALA A 65 1.17 4.43 33.82
CA ALA A 65 0.51 4.88 32.60
C ALA A 65 1.28 4.45 31.34
N ASN A 66 2.62 4.55 31.34
CA ASN A 66 3.45 4.11 30.23
C ASN A 66 3.37 2.59 30.01
N VAL A 67 3.36 1.79 31.08
CA VAL A 67 3.19 0.32 30.99
C VAL A 67 1.83 -0.04 30.39
N VAL A 68 0.75 0.61 30.85
CA VAL A 68 -0.61 0.41 30.32
C VAL A 68 -0.67 0.82 28.85
N MET A 69 -0.18 2.03 28.51
CA MET A 69 -0.15 2.52 27.13
C MET A 69 0.63 1.59 26.21
N LEU A 70 1.77 1.05 26.66
CA LEU A 70 2.58 0.11 25.89
C LEU A 70 1.77 -1.15 25.52
N SER A 71 0.97 -1.66 26.44
CA SER A 71 0.08 -2.82 26.22
C SER A 71 -1.03 -2.56 25.19
N LEU A 72 -1.37 -1.30 24.90
CA LEU A 72 -2.39 -0.91 23.92
C LEU A 72 -1.83 -0.64 22.52
N THR A 73 -0.50 -0.61 22.36
CA THR A 73 0.16 -0.24 21.09
C THR A 73 -0.04 -1.23 19.94
N TRP A 74 -0.65 -2.39 20.17
CA TRP A 74 -1.04 -3.32 19.09
C TRP A 74 -2.25 -2.80 18.31
N ARG A 75 -3.12 -1.98 18.94
CA ARG A 75 -4.29 -1.37 18.30
C ARG A 75 -3.86 -0.17 17.47
N ARG A 76 -3.79 -0.34 16.14
CA ARG A 76 -3.33 0.70 15.20
C ARG A 76 -4.10 2.02 15.32
N ALA A 77 -5.41 1.94 15.56
CA ALA A 77 -6.27 3.11 15.72
C ALA A 77 -5.91 3.98 16.94
N LEU A 78 -5.24 3.42 17.95
CA LEU A 78 -4.87 4.15 19.16
C LEU A 78 -3.53 4.89 19.05
N TYR A 79 -2.84 4.85 17.90
CA TYR A 79 -1.53 5.50 17.77
C TYR A 79 -1.55 6.98 18.15
N VAL A 80 -2.41 7.79 17.52
CA VAL A 80 -2.50 9.24 17.75
C VAL A 80 -2.85 9.57 19.21
N PRO A 81 -3.90 8.98 19.82
CA PRO A 81 -4.22 9.28 21.22
C PRO A 81 -3.10 8.85 22.18
N LEU A 82 -2.46 7.70 21.97
CA LEU A 82 -1.35 7.27 22.82
C LEU A 82 -0.14 8.20 22.71
N ALA A 83 0.22 8.63 21.50
CA ALA A 83 1.29 9.59 21.29
C ALA A 83 0.98 10.96 21.95
N ALA A 84 -0.26 11.44 21.82
CA ALA A 84 -0.69 12.69 22.45
C ALA A 84 -0.65 12.61 23.98
N ILE A 85 -1.17 11.53 24.57
CA ILE A 85 -1.14 11.30 26.02
C ILE A 85 0.30 11.24 26.52
N LEU A 86 1.19 10.51 25.83
CA LEU A 86 2.61 10.44 26.18
C LEU A 86 3.26 11.83 26.16
N VAL A 87 3.06 12.62 25.10
CA VAL A 87 3.65 13.96 24.99
C VAL A 87 3.14 14.88 26.10
N LEU A 88 1.82 14.88 26.36
CA LEU A 88 1.22 15.71 27.42
C LEU A 88 1.65 15.27 28.82
N ALA A 89 1.63 13.96 29.11
CA ALA A 89 2.06 13.42 30.39
C ALA A 89 3.54 13.67 30.64
N SER A 90 4.37 13.58 29.60
CA SER A 90 5.80 13.91 29.67
C SER A 90 5.99 15.41 29.98
N PHE A 91 5.26 16.29 29.29
CA PHE A 91 5.31 17.72 29.60
C PHE A 91 4.92 18.03 31.04
N ALA A 92 3.86 17.39 31.54
CA ALA A 92 3.38 17.55 32.91
C ALA A 92 4.42 17.07 33.94
N ILE A 93 5.01 15.88 33.75
CA ILE A 93 5.99 15.35 34.72
C ILE A 93 7.30 16.14 34.73
N TYR A 94 7.73 16.69 33.58
CA TYR A 94 8.90 17.56 33.51
C TYR A 94 8.66 18.90 34.21
N THR A 95 7.44 19.44 34.07
CA THR A 95 7.03 20.67 34.75
C THR A 95 6.92 20.46 36.25
N LEU A 96 6.37 19.31 36.68
CA LEU A 96 6.30 18.95 38.09
C LEU A 96 7.69 18.82 38.71
N ALA A 97 8.62 18.19 37.98
CA ALA A 97 10.01 18.04 38.42
C ALA A 97 10.67 19.41 38.59
N LEU A 98 10.40 20.35 37.68
CA LEU A 98 10.97 21.70 37.72
C LEU A 98 10.71 22.40 39.07
N VAL A 99 9.51 22.22 39.62
CA VAL A 99 9.02 22.84 40.88
C VAL A 99 9.36 21.99 42.11
N SER A 100 9.18 20.67 42.01
CA SER A 100 9.20 19.78 43.18
C SER A 100 10.59 19.24 43.53
N VAL A 101 11.55 19.30 42.59
CA VAL A 101 12.92 18.79 42.78
C VAL A 101 13.93 19.93 42.61
N PRO A 102 14.00 20.90 43.54
CA PRO A 102 14.78 22.12 43.36
C PRO A 102 16.29 21.87 43.25
N GLY A 103 16.81 20.82 43.88
CA GLY A 103 18.24 20.49 43.93
C GLY A 103 18.81 19.80 42.68
N ASP A 104 17.98 19.37 41.73
CA ASP A 104 18.45 18.69 40.51
C ASP A 104 18.52 19.65 39.32
N GLU A 105 19.68 20.27 39.08
CA GLU A 105 19.87 21.22 37.98
C GLU A 105 19.69 20.61 36.57
N LEU A 106 19.75 19.27 36.44
CA LEU A 106 19.67 18.58 35.15
C LEU A 106 18.23 18.21 34.75
N ARG A 107 17.22 18.49 35.58
CA ARG A 107 15.81 18.21 35.29
C ARG A 107 15.26 18.85 34.01
N ILE A 108 15.92 19.90 33.50
CA ILE A 108 15.56 20.55 32.22
C ILE A 108 15.90 19.68 31.00
N VAL A 109 16.86 18.75 31.11
CA VAL A 109 17.28 17.86 30.00
C VAL A 109 16.09 17.09 29.42
N TRP A 110 15.09 16.77 30.24
CA TRP A 110 13.91 16.02 29.80
C TRP A 110 13.04 16.77 28.76
N TYR A 111 13.00 18.10 28.80
CA TYR A 111 12.29 18.89 27.79
C TYR A 111 12.89 18.72 26.39
N PHE A 112 14.21 18.55 26.27
CA PHE A 112 14.87 18.31 24.98
C PHE A 112 14.43 17.00 24.35
N LEU A 113 14.32 15.93 25.15
CA LEU A 113 13.80 14.63 24.71
C LEU A 113 12.33 14.75 24.26
N GLY A 114 11.53 15.53 24.99
CA GLY A 114 10.13 15.81 24.66
C GLY A 114 9.94 16.56 23.33
N ILE A 115 10.84 17.52 23.02
CA ILE A 115 10.84 18.23 21.74
C ILE A 115 11.06 17.24 20.60
N GLY A 116 12.15 16.46 20.60
CA GLY A 116 12.43 15.50 19.54
C GLY A 116 11.29 14.50 19.34
N GLY A 117 10.78 13.96 20.45
CA GLY A 117 9.65 13.02 20.44
C GLY A 117 8.37 13.60 19.84
N SER A 118 8.01 14.84 20.19
CA SER A 118 6.78 15.48 19.69
C SER A 118 6.83 15.78 18.19
N TYR A 119 7.99 16.20 17.65
CA TYR A 119 8.19 16.36 16.21
C TYR A 119 8.03 15.04 15.45
N ILE A 120 8.66 13.97 15.94
CA ILE A 120 8.62 12.66 15.29
C ILE A 120 7.22 12.05 15.35
N LEU A 121 6.56 12.10 16.51
CA LEU A 121 5.30 11.41 16.74
C LEU A 121 4.08 12.16 16.16
N LEU A 122 4.02 13.47 16.35
CA LEU A 122 2.82 14.27 16.10
C LEU A 122 3.03 15.38 15.06
N GLY A 123 4.26 15.57 14.59
CA GLY A 123 4.60 16.46 13.50
C GLY A 123 4.97 17.88 13.94
N ARG A 124 5.30 18.71 12.94
CA ARG A 124 5.95 20.02 13.14
C ARG A 124 5.20 20.99 14.04
N TRP A 125 3.88 21.00 13.97
CA TRP A 125 3.05 21.97 14.71
C TRP A 125 2.98 21.62 16.18
N VAL A 126 2.85 20.34 16.51
CA VAL A 126 2.86 19.87 17.90
C VAL A 126 4.26 20.01 18.50
N GLY A 127 5.30 19.70 17.73
CA GLY A 127 6.69 19.92 18.16
C GLY A 127 7.00 21.39 18.46
N LEU A 128 6.54 22.30 17.60
CA LEU A 128 6.69 23.74 17.82
C LEU A 128 5.92 24.20 19.06
N ALA A 129 4.66 23.77 19.20
CA ALA A 129 3.84 24.09 20.37
C ALA A 129 4.47 23.59 21.68
N PHE A 130 4.99 22.36 21.68
CA PHE A 130 5.71 21.80 22.83
C PHE A 130 6.95 22.65 23.18
N THR A 131 7.72 23.07 22.16
CA THR A 131 8.91 23.91 22.36
C THR A 131 8.54 25.26 22.99
N VAL A 132 7.54 25.95 22.42
CA VAL A 132 7.08 27.26 22.91
C VAL A 132 6.52 27.13 24.33
N ALA A 133 5.72 26.10 24.60
CA ALA A 133 5.20 25.84 25.94
C ALA A 133 6.32 25.55 26.95
N SER A 134 7.35 24.80 26.55
CA SER A 134 8.50 24.49 27.42
C SER A 134 9.26 25.75 27.82
N ILE A 135 9.57 26.61 26.85
CA ILE A 135 10.22 27.90 27.10
C ILE A 135 9.33 28.78 28.00
N GLY A 136 8.04 28.88 27.69
CA GLY A 136 7.08 29.66 28.45
C GLY A 136 6.98 29.23 29.92
N VAL A 137 6.88 27.92 30.17
CA VAL A 137 6.84 27.35 31.52
C VAL A 137 8.13 27.63 32.29
N ILE A 138 9.29 27.41 31.66
CA ILE A 138 10.58 27.66 32.32
C ILE A 138 10.71 29.13 32.69
N LEU A 139 10.38 30.06 31.78
CA LEU A 139 10.45 31.50 32.05
C LEU A 139 9.47 31.96 33.13
N ALA A 140 8.23 31.46 33.07
CA ALA A 140 7.17 31.86 34.00
C ALA A 140 7.41 31.34 35.43
N LEU A 141 7.89 30.11 35.56
CA LEU A 141 8.09 29.48 36.87
C LEU A 141 9.43 29.87 37.51
N ASN A 142 10.47 30.20 36.72
CA ASN A 142 11.82 30.44 37.24
C ASN A 142 11.90 31.40 38.45
N PRO A 143 11.22 32.56 38.46
CA PRO A 143 11.31 33.50 39.60
C PRO A 143 10.75 32.95 40.91
N GLY A 144 9.84 31.96 40.84
CA GLY A 144 9.19 31.34 42.00
C GLY A 144 9.82 30.01 42.42
N LEU A 145 10.87 29.54 41.76
CA LEU A 145 11.55 28.30 42.13
C LEU A 145 12.35 28.49 43.43
N PRO A 146 12.44 27.45 44.29
CA PRO A 146 13.28 27.52 45.50
C PRO A 146 14.76 27.83 45.19
N ILE A 147 15.25 27.31 44.06
CA ILE A 147 16.57 27.60 43.51
C ILE A 147 16.36 28.06 42.06
N PRO A 148 16.26 29.37 41.82
CA PRO A 148 16.04 29.90 40.47
C PRO A 148 17.31 29.76 39.63
N TYR A 149 17.12 29.45 38.34
CA TYR A 149 18.20 29.47 37.37
C TYR A 149 18.71 30.89 37.17
N SER A 150 20.03 31.02 37.06
CA SER A 150 20.68 32.29 36.74
C SER A 150 20.19 32.83 35.40
N ARG A 151 20.26 34.15 35.21
CA ARG A 151 19.88 34.79 33.93
C ARG A 151 20.63 34.20 32.74
N LEU A 152 21.92 33.88 32.92
CA LEU A 152 22.74 33.26 31.88
C LEU A 152 22.26 31.84 31.57
N SER A 153 21.98 31.04 32.60
CA SER A 153 21.44 29.68 32.43
C SER A 153 20.12 29.69 31.65
N VAL A 154 19.19 30.59 31.99
CA VAL A 154 17.90 30.73 31.29
C VAL A 154 18.10 31.06 29.80
N VAL A 155 19.02 31.98 29.49
CA VAL A 155 19.36 32.32 28.10
C VAL A 155 19.93 31.11 27.37
N THR A 156 20.91 30.41 27.96
CA THR A 156 21.53 29.23 27.37
C THR A 156 20.53 28.09 27.16
N ILE A 157 19.67 27.81 28.13
CA ILE A 157 18.61 26.80 28.03
C ILE A 157 17.63 27.16 26.91
N THR A 158 17.20 28.43 26.83
CA THR A 158 16.27 28.88 25.78
C THR A 158 16.89 28.69 24.39
N LEU A 159 18.13 29.12 24.20
CA LEU A 159 18.87 28.93 22.94
C LEU A 159 19.02 27.45 22.60
N ALA A 160 19.30 26.60 23.59
CA ALA A 160 19.43 25.17 23.40
C ALA A 160 18.09 24.52 23.01
N LEU A 161 16.97 24.89 23.65
CA LEU A 161 15.63 24.37 23.32
C LEU A 161 15.22 24.79 21.90
N VAL A 162 15.46 26.05 21.52
CA VAL A 162 15.22 26.53 20.15
C VAL A 162 16.09 25.77 19.16
N SER A 163 17.38 25.58 19.44
CA SER A 163 18.30 24.82 18.59
C SER A 163 17.84 23.38 18.42
N CYS A 164 17.42 22.72 19.51
CA CYS A 164 16.87 21.37 19.51
C CYS A 164 15.59 21.28 18.66
N SER A 165 14.73 22.29 18.72
CA SER A 165 13.51 22.41 17.92
C SER A 165 13.81 22.55 16.42
N ILE A 166 14.77 23.41 16.06
CA ILE A 166 15.23 23.59 14.67
C ILE A 166 15.83 22.29 14.13
N ILE A 167 16.70 21.62 14.89
CA ILE A 167 17.30 20.34 14.51
C ILE A 167 16.21 19.28 14.33
N SER A 168 15.27 19.18 15.26
CA SER A 168 14.17 18.22 15.20
C SER A 168 13.27 18.45 13.98
N LEU A 169 12.98 19.71 13.66
CA LEU A 169 12.25 20.09 12.45
C LEU A 169 13.02 19.69 11.18
N ALA A 170 14.31 20.02 11.11
CA ALA A 170 15.15 19.72 9.95
C ALA A 170 15.28 18.20 9.72
N VAL A 171 15.57 17.43 10.77
CA VAL A 171 15.70 15.97 10.69
C VAL A 171 14.38 15.32 10.28
N THR A 172 13.27 15.71 10.88
CA THR A 172 11.95 15.13 10.52
C THR A 172 11.51 15.51 9.12
N ALA A 173 11.75 16.74 8.67
CA ALA A 173 11.48 17.18 7.31
C ALA A 173 12.35 16.42 6.28
N TYR A 174 13.64 16.25 6.56
CA TYR A 174 14.55 15.49 5.71
C TYR A 174 14.14 14.01 5.61
N ALA A 175 13.87 13.37 6.75
CA ALA A 175 13.44 11.97 6.78
C ALA A 175 12.15 11.74 5.99
N GLN A 176 11.17 12.64 6.11
CA GLN A 176 9.94 12.59 5.32
C GLN A 176 10.21 12.81 3.82
N GLY A 177 11.13 13.71 3.46
CA GLY A 177 11.53 13.96 2.07
C GLY A 177 12.18 12.75 1.40
N VAL A 178 13.18 12.14 2.06
CA VAL A 178 13.86 10.93 1.56
C VAL A 178 12.87 9.78 1.37
N TYR A 179 11.96 9.58 2.33
CA TYR A 179 10.96 8.53 2.23
C TYR A 179 10.02 8.72 1.02
N ARG A 180 9.62 9.97 0.73
CA ARG A 180 8.82 10.28 -0.47
C ARG A 180 9.55 9.98 -1.76
N GLN A 181 10.82 10.39 -1.87
CA GLN A 181 11.64 10.10 -3.05
C GLN A 181 11.80 8.59 -3.27
N LEU A 182 12.02 7.83 -2.20
CA LEU A 182 12.12 6.37 -2.29
C LEU A 182 10.81 5.74 -2.82
N LEU A 183 9.66 6.21 -2.33
CA LEU A 183 8.35 5.75 -2.81
C LEU A 183 8.13 6.09 -4.28
N GLU A 184 8.48 7.30 -4.70
CA GLU A 184 8.37 7.74 -6.09
C GLU A 184 9.27 6.92 -7.01
N ALA A 185 10.53 6.69 -6.62
CA ALA A 185 11.47 5.85 -7.36
C ALA A 185 10.94 4.41 -7.48
N ASN A 186 10.37 3.84 -6.41
CA ASN A 186 9.80 2.50 -6.44
C ASN A 186 8.58 2.42 -7.38
N ARG A 187 7.69 3.41 -7.34
CA ARG A 187 6.55 3.51 -8.28
C ARG A 187 7.03 3.64 -9.72
N HIS A 188 8.06 4.45 -9.96
CA HIS A 188 8.64 4.59 -11.28
C HIS A 188 9.23 3.28 -11.80
N LEU A 189 10.02 2.57 -10.99
CA LEU A 189 10.54 1.24 -11.35
C LEU A 189 9.43 0.24 -11.65
N ARG A 190 8.37 0.21 -10.84
CA ARG A 190 7.19 -0.63 -11.11
C ARG A 190 6.51 -0.27 -12.42
N SER A 191 6.42 1.02 -12.76
CA SER A 191 5.85 1.49 -14.03
C SER A 191 6.68 1.10 -15.26
N LEU A 192 7.96 0.79 -15.07
CA LEU A 192 8.86 0.30 -16.11
C LEU A 192 8.84 -1.23 -16.25
N SER A 193 8.20 -1.96 -15.35
CA SER A 193 8.03 -3.41 -15.50
C SER A 193 7.17 -3.73 -16.72
N LEU A 194 7.60 -4.71 -17.52
CA LEU A 194 6.83 -5.26 -18.65
C LEU A 194 6.05 -6.53 -18.25
N VAL A 195 6.21 -6.99 -17.02
CA VAL A 195 5.60 -8.21 -16.49
C VAL A 195 4.74 -7.92 -15.27
N ASP A 196 3.70 -8.71 -15.10
CA ASP A 196 2.85 -8.77 -13.91
C ASP A 196 3.62 -9.43 -12.77
N PRO A 197 3.76 -8.78 -11.60
CA PRO A 197 4.61 -9.27 -10.52
C PRO A 197 4.09 -10.53 -9.82
N LEU A 198 2.80 -10.87 -9.97
CA LEU A 198 2.23 -12.08 -9.38
C LEU A 198 2.49 -13.30 -10.27
N THR A 199 2.14 -13.19 -11.55
CA THR A 199 2.14 -14.34 -12.46
C THR A 199 3.41 -14.45 -13.31
N GLY A 200 4.23 -13.38 -13.37
CA GLY A 200 5.39 -13.30 -14.27
C GLY A 200 5.01 -13.16 -15.76
N LEU A 201 3.72 -13.12 -16.09
CA LEU A 201 3.24 -12.94 -17.46
C LEU A 201 3.45 -11.49 -17.92
N PRO A 202 3.52 -11.23 -19.24
CA PRO A 202 3.34 -9.90 -19.81
C PRO A 202 2.21 -9.12 -19.12
N ASN A 203 2.47 -7.86 -18.79
CA ASN A 203 1.42 -6.96 -18.32
C ASN A 203 0.75 -6.23 -19.50
N ARG A 204 -0.23 -5.37 -19.20
CA ARG A 204 -0.93 -4.54 -20.21
C ARG A 204 0.03 -3.79 -21.14
N ARG A 205 1.13 -3.24 -20.61
CA ARG A 205 2.07 -2.45 -21.40
C ARG A 205 2.79 -3.30 -22.45
N LEU A 206 3.28 -4.48 -22.07
CA LEU A 206 3.93 -5.39 -23.02
C LEU A 206 2.93 -5.98 -24.03
N LEU A 207 1.70 -6.26 -23.59
CA LEU A 207 0.63 -6.67 -24.50
C LEU A 207 0.33 -5.60 -25.55
N ASP A 208 0.15 -4.34 -25.14
CA ASP A 208 -0.14 -3.24 -26.05
C ASP A 208 0.96 -3.05 -27.09
N ASP A 209 2.23 -3.19 -26.69
CA ASP A 209 3.37 -3.14 -27.61
C ASP A 209 3.33 -4.28 -28.63
N ARG A 210 3.15 -5.52 -28.18
CA ARG A 210 3.04 -6.70 -29.07
C ARG A 210 1.82 -6.62 -30.00
N LEU A 211 0.70 -6.12 -29.50
CA LEU A 211 -0.52 -5.94 -30.31
C LEU A 211 -0.29 -4.88 -31.41
N ARG A 212 0.38 -3.77 -31.09
CA ARG A 212 0.76 -2.75 -32.09
C ARG A 212 1.71 -3.31 -33.14
N GLN A 213 2.68 -4.14 -32.73
CA GLN A 213 3.58 -4.82 -33.66
C GLN A 213 2.81 -5.76 -34.61
N THR A 214 1.92 -6.59 -34.06
CA THR A 214 1.11 -7.53 -34.85
C THR A 214 0.16 -6.79 -35.81
N LEU A 215 -0.44 -5.67 -35.39
CA LEU A 215 -1.25 -4.81 -36.26
C LEU A 215 -0.42 -4.21 -37.41
N ALA A 216 0.79 -3.74 -37.13
CA ALA A 216 1.68 -3.21 -38.15
C ALA A 216 2.10 -4.28 -39.17
N GLU A 217 2.31 -5.53 -38.73
CA GLU A 217 2.61 -6.66 -39.61
C GLU A 217 1.41 -7.02 -40.50
N GLY A 218 0.20 -7.09 -39.93
CA GLY A 218 -1.04 -7.31 -40.69
C GLY A 218 -1.30 -6.23 -41.74
N GLY A 219 -0.92 -4.98 -41.46
CA GLY A 219 -0.99 -3.88 -42.42
C GLY A 219 -0.01 -4.03 -43.61
N ARG A 220 1.13 -4.70 -43.43
CA ARG A 220 2.11 -4.96 -44.51
C ARG A 220 1.72 -6.14 -45.39
N HIS A 221 1.07 -7.16 -44.83
CA HIS A 221 0.69 -8.40 -45.53
C HIS A 221 -0.81 -8.72 -45.35
N PRO A 222 -1.72 -7.86 -45.85
CA PRO A 222 -3.14 -7.90 -45.52
C PRO A 222 -3.90 -9.14 -46.02
N GLN A 223 -3.29 -9.92 -46.92
CA GLN A 223 -3.91 -11.10 -47.53
C GLN A 223 -3.54 -12.40 -46.81
N GLN A 224 -2.56 -12.40 -45.91
CA GLN A 224 -2.02 -13.64 -45.32
C GLN A 224 -1.70 -13.53 -43.83
N THR A 225 -1.56 -12.31 -43.31
CA THR A 225 -1.27 -12.06 -41.89
C THR A 225 -2.50 -11.53 -41.18
N PHE A 226 -2.98 -12.32 -40.23
CA PHE A 226 -4.08 -11.99 -39.33
C PHE A 226 -3.59 -12.01 -37.89
N GLY A 227 -4.41 -11.52 -36.98
CA GLY A 227 -4.22 -11.72 -35.56
C GLY A 227 -5.54 -11.98 -34.87
N ALA A 228 -5.49 -12.75 -33.79
CA ALA A 228 -6.61 -12.95 -32.90
C ALA A 228 -6.27 -12.41 -31.52
N LEU A 229 -7.23 -11.72 -30.90
CA LEU A 229 -7.15 -11.31 -29.51
C LEU A 229 -8.29 -11.96 -28.74
N MET A 230 -7.95 -12.65 -27.65
CA MET A 230 -8.89 -13.26 -26.73
C MET A 230 -8.84 -12.56 -25.39
N PHE A 231 -9.98 -12.06 -24.94
CA PHE A 231 -10.15 -11.56 -23.58
C PHE A 231 -10.78 -12.66 -22.73
N LEU A 232 -10.14 -13.02 -21.63
CA LEU A 232 -10.52 -14.10 -20.74
C LEU A 232 -10.72 -13.53 -19.34
N ASP A 233 -11.83 -13.89 -18.72
CA ASP A 233 -12.12 -13.57 -17.33
C ASP A 233 -12.59 -14.83 -16.60
N LEU A 234 -12.20 -14.96 -15.33
CA LEU A 234 -12.52 -16.12 -14.52
C LEU A 234 -13.88 -15.94 -13.85
N ASP A 235 -14.81 -16.83 -14.20
CA ASP A 235 -16.14 -16.82 -13.63
C ASP A 235 -16.07 -17.04 -12.11
N HIS A 236 -16.74 -16.17 -11.36
CA HIS A 236 -16.89 -16.28 -9.91
C HIS A 236 -15.57 -16.29 -9.12
N PHE A 237 -14.50 -15.66 -9.62
CA PHE A 237 -13.21 -15.60 -8.90
C PHE A 237 -13.32 -14.97 -7.51
N LYS A 238 -14.20 -13.99 -7.32
CA LYS A 238 -14.43 -13.36 -6.00
C LYS A 238 -14.80 -14.38 -4.92
N GLU A 239 -15.58 -15.42 -5.25
CA GLU A 239 -15.95 -16.47 -4.29
C GLU A 239 -14.73 -17.26 -3.79
N VAL A 240 -13.69 -17.40 -4.63
CA VAL A 240 -12.43 -18.03 -4.23
C VAL A 240 -11.71 -17.17 -3.21
N ASN A 241 -11.64 -15.86 -3.44
CA ASN A 241 -11.06 -14.93 -2.46
C ASN A 241 -11.83 -14.92 -1.14
N ASP A 242 -13.16 -14.96 -1.21
CA ASP A 242 -14.01 -14.97 -0.02
C ASP A 242 -13.86 -16.27 0.79
N THR A 243 -13.59 -17.40 0.12
CA THR A 243 -13.48 -18.73 0.75
C THR A 243 -12.05 -19.06 1.23
N LEU A 244 -11.04 -18.79 0.41
CA LEU A 244 -9.63 -19.17 0.67
C LEU A 244 -8.74 -17.97 1.04
N GLY A 245 -9.31 -16.76 1.08
CA GLY A 245 -8.55 -15.52 1.24
C GLY A 245 -7.79 -15.12 -0.02
N HIS A 246 -7.24 -13.90 0.00
CA HIS A 246 -6.47 -13.37 -1.13
C HIS A 246 -5.24 -14.20 -1.49
N GLN A 247 -4.61 -14.87 -0.53
CA GLN A 247 -3.46 -15.75 -0.81
C GLN A 247 -3.86 -16.97 -1.66
N GLY A 248 -5.00 -17.59 -1.37
CA GLY A 248 -5.53 -18.68 -2.18
C GLY A 248 -5.96 -18.21 -3.57
N GLY A 249 -6.55 -17.01 -3.68
CA GLY A 249 -6.84 -16.38 -4.96
C GLY A 249 -5.58 -16.12 -5.79
N ASP A 250 -4.53 -15.58 -5.17
CA ASP A 250 -3.24 -15.31 -5.81
C ASP A 250 -2.58 -16.60 -6.34
N ALA A 251 -2.58 -17.66 -5.52
CA ALA A 251 -2.07 -18.96 -5.93
C ALA A 251 -2.85 -19.57 -7.09
N LEU A 252 -4.18 -19.42 -7.11
CA LEU A 252 -5.01 -19.85 -8.24
C LEU A 252 -4.64 -19.09 -9.52
N LEU A 253 -4.44 -17.78 -9.45
CA LEU A 253 -4.07 -16.96 -10.61
C LEU A 253 -2.70 -17.32 -11.18
N ILE A 254 -1.73 -17.68 -10.33
CA ILE A 254 -0.41 -18.19 -10.74
C ILE A 254 -0.57 -19.48 -11.54
N GLU A 255 -1.32 -20.44 -11.01
CA GLU A 255 -1.57 -21.73 -11.68
C GLU A 255 -2.32 -21.57 -13.01
N ILE A 256 -3.30 -20.67 -13.06
CA ILE A 256 -4.01 -20.33 -14.30
C ILE A 256 -3.05 -19.72 -15.32
N GLY A 257 -2.18 -18.80 -14.90
CA GLY A 257 -1.16 -18.21 -15.76
C GLY A 257 -0.23 -19.26 -16.37
N HIS A 258 0.26 -20.20 -15.55
CA HIS A 258 1.06 -21.34 -16.02
C HIS A 258 0.29 -22.23 -17.00
N ARG A 259 -0.96 -22.55 -16.68
CA ARG A 259 -1.81 -23.40 -17.52
C ARG A 259 -2.09 -22.76 -18.87
N LEU A 260 -2.47 -21.48 -18.89
CA LEU A 260 -2.68 -20.72 -20.13
C LEU A 260 -1.41 -20.70 -20.98
N ARG A 261 -0.24 -20.43 -20.37
CA ARG A 261 1.03 -20.38 -21.08
C ARG A 261 1.39 -21.73 -21.72
N ALA A 262 1.08 -22.84 -21.06
CA ALA A 262 1.33 -24.19 -21.56
C ALA A 262 0.41 -24.61 -22.73
N GLN A 263 -0.74 -23.94 -22.92
CA GLN A 263 -1.69 -24.25 -24.00
C GLN A 263 -1.42 -23.48 -25.30
N VAL A 264 -0.51 -22.50 -25.28
CA VAL A 264 -0.22 -21.63 -26.44
C VAL A 264 1.25 -21.76 -26.86
N ARG A 265 1.56 -21.35 -28.09
CA ARG A 265 2.92 -21.45 -28.66
C ARG A 265 3.83 -20.36 -28.09
N ASP A 266 5.13 -20.46 -28.35
CA ASP A 266 6.08 -19.43 -27.91
C ASP A 266 5.92 -18.09 -28.60
N SER A 267 5.43 -18.09 -29.84
CA SER A 267 5.04 -16.89 -30.59
C SER A 267 3.84 -16.15 -29.97
N ASP A 268 3.02 -16.86 -29.21
CA ASP A 268 1.79 -16.34 -28.65
C ASP A 268 2.07 -15.58 -27.35
N THR A 269 1.23 -14.60 -27.04
CA THR A 269 1.37 -13.81 -25.83
C THR A 269 0.21 -14.09 -24.90
N VAL A 270 0.50 -14.55 -23.68
CA VAL A 270 -0.47 -14.56 -22.57
C VAL A 270 -0.11 -13.40 -21.65
N ALA A 271 -1.03 -12.48 -21.46
CA ALA A 271 -0.87 -11.32 -20.59
C ALA A 271 -1.90 -11.32 -19.48
N ARG A 272 -1.55 -10.78 -18.31
CA ARG A 272 -2.51 -10.48 -17.25
C ARG A 272 -2.69 -8.98 -17.14
N LEU A 273 -3.93 -8.51 -17.25
CA LEU A 273 -4.22 -7.06 -17.22
C LEU A 273 -4.46 -6.55 -15.80
N GLY A 274 -4.93 -7.42 -14.91
CA GLY A 274 -5.20 -7.13 -13.51
C GLY A 274 -6.32 -8.03 -13.01
N GLY A 275 -6.42 -8.21 -11.69
CA GLY A 275 -7.44 -9.09 -11.10
C GLY A 275 -7.40 -10.50 -11.68
N ASP A 276 -8.52 -10.92 -12.24
CA ASP A 276 -8.80 -12.19 -12.89
C ASP A 276 -8.85 -12.13 -14.43
N GLU A 277 -8.41 -11.01 -15.01
CA GLU A 277 -8.44 -10.78 -16.45
C GLU A 277 -7.12 -11.17 -17.13
N PHE A 278 -7.22 -12.07 -18.11
CA PHE A 278 -6.13 -12.49 -18.97
C PHE A 278 -6.44 -12.14 -20.42
N VAL A 279 -5.41 -11.80 -21.18
CA VAL A 279 -5.53 -11.57 -22.62
C VAL A 279 -4.53 -12.41 -23.36
N ILE A 280 -5.00 -13.10 -24.40
CA ILE A 280 -4.18 -13.92 -25.27
C ILE A 280 -4.15 -13.27 -26.64
N LEU A 281 -2.95 -12.97 -27.13
CA LEU A 281 -2.69 -12.46 -28.46
C LEU A 281 -2.03 -13.56 -29.30
N LEU A 282 -2.68 -13.91 -30.40
CA LEU A 282 -2.21 -14.88 -31.38
C LEU A 282 -1.88 -14.18 -32.69
N PRO A 283 -0.59 -14.06 -33.07
CA PRO A 283 -0.21 -13.77 -34.45
C PRO A 283 -0.56 -14.97 -35.34
N LEU A 284 -1.31 -14.75 -36.41
CA LEU A 284 -1.82 -15.81 -37.28
C LEU A 284 -1.35 -15.61 -38.72
N PHE A 285 -0.90 -16.69 -39.34
CA PHE A 285 -0.65 -16.74 -40.76
C PHE A 285 -1.60 -17.75 -41.39
N ALA A 286 -2.49 -17.29 -42.26
CA ALA A 286 -3.58 -18.10 -42.80
C ALA A 286 -3.91 -17.68 -44.24
N PRO A 287 -4.44 -18.60 -45.07
CA PRO A 287 -4.78 -18.29 -46.47
C PRO A 287 -5.94 -17.28 -46.59
N ASP A 288 -6.83 -17.26 -45.60
CA ASP A 288 -7.96 -16.35 -45.54
C ASP A 288 -8.41 -16.12 -44.08
N ARG A 289 -9.38 -15.22 -43.91
CA ARG A 289 -9.91 -14.82 -42.60
C ARG A 289 -10.67 -15.96 -41.90
N ASP A 290 -11.34 -16.83 -42.64
CA ASP A 290 -12.14 -17.91 -42.08
C ASP A 290 -11.24 -19.00 -41.51
N ALA A 291 -10.15 -19.35 -42.21
CA ALA A 291 -9.10 -20.22 -41.72
C ALA A 291 -8.41 -19.64 -40.48
N ALA A 292 -8.15 -18.32 -40.46
CA ALA A 292 -7.62 -17.65 -39.27
C ALA A 292 -8.60 -17.75 -38.09
N LEU A 293 -9.90 -17.55 -38.33
CA LEU A 293 -10.95 -17.62 -37.30
C LEU A 293 -11.04 -19.02 -36.72
N GLN A 294 -11.09 -20.03 -37.58
CA GLN A 294 -11.17 -21.44 -37.17
C GLN A 294 -9.95 -21.85 -36.33
N GLY A 295 -8.75 -21.40 -36.72
CA GLY A 295 -7.53 -21.60 -35.95
C GLY A 295 -7.61 -20.96 -34.56
N ALA A 296 -8.06 -19.71 -34.48
CA ALA A 296 -8.25 -19.01 -33.21
C ALA A 296 -9.32 -19.67 -32.32
N GLN A 297 -10.45 -20.08 -32.88
CA GLN A 297 -11.50 -20.80 -32.15
C GLN A 297 -11.02 -22.15 -31.60
N THR A 298 -10.16 -22.85 -32.34
CA THR A 298 -9.54 -24.10 -31.88
C THR A 298 -8.68 -23.87 -30.65
N VAL A 299 -7.87 -22.79 -30.64
CA VAL A 299 -7.07 -22.42 -29.46
C VAL A 299 -7.98 -22.00 -28.31
N ALA A 300 -8.99 -21.17 -28.56
CA ALA A 300 -9.93 -20.74 -27.53
C ALA A 300 -10.66 -21.92 -26.86
N GLY A 301 -11.06 -22.94 -27.64
CA GLY A 301 -11.65 -24.18 -27.10
C GLY A 301 -10.70 -24.92 -26.16
N LYS A 302 -9.42 -25.08 -26.54
CA LYS A 302 -8.39 -25.68 -25.67
C LYS A 302 -8.22 -24.90 -24.37
N LEU A 303 -8.19 -23.57 -24.44
CA LEU A 303 -8.07 -22.71 -23.26
C LEU A 303 -9.29 -22.86 -22.33
N LEU A 304 -10.49 -22.91 -22.90
CA LEU A 304 -11.73 -23.08 -22.13
C LEU A 304 -11.75 -24.43 -21.38
N GLU A 305 -11.35 -25.51 -22.05
CA GLU A 305 -11.24 -26.83 -21.43
C GLU A 305 -10.14 -26.89 -20.37
N ALA A 306 -8.94 -26.39 -20.69
CA ALA A 306 -7.80 -26.45 -19.79
C ALA A 306 -8.05 -25.63 -18.52
N VAL A 307 -8.53 -24.40 -18.66
CA VAL A 307 -8.79 -23.54 -17.49
C VAL A 307 -9.92 -24.12 -16.63
N GLY A 308 -10.92 -24.77 -17.24
CA GLY A 308 -12.02 -25.41 -16.52
C GLY A 308 -11.64 -26.65 -15.70
N GLN A 309 -10.43 -27.21 -15.87
CA GLN A 309 -9.97 -28.34 -15.06
C GLN A 309 -9.72 -27.93 -13.60
N PRO A 310 -9.92 -28.81 -12.61
CA PRO A 310 -9.63 -28.51 -11.22
C PRO A 310 -8.16 -28.09 -10.97
N TYR A 311 -7.97 -27.30 -9.91
CA TYR A 311 -6.68 -26.83 -9.40
C TYR A 311 -6.55 -27.30 -7.97
N THR A 312 -5.33 -27.64 -7.55
CA THR A 312 -5.03 -27.87 -6.13
C THR A 312 -4.29 -26.64 -5.61
N VAL A 313 -4.96 -25.86 -4.75
CA VAL A 313 -4.42 -24.63 -4.16
C VAL A 313 -4.46 -24.80 -2.64
N ASP A 314 -3.28 -24.75 -1.99
CA ASP A 314 -3.16 -24.95 -0.54
C ASP A 314 -3.90 -26.19 -0.01
N GLY A 315 -3.83 -27.29 -0.76
CA GLY A 315 -4.50 -28.56 -0.43
C GLY A 315 -6.01 -28.60 -0.70
N HIS A 316 -6.61 -27.52 -1.22
CA HIS A 316 -8.01 -27.46 -1.60
C HIS A 316 -8.19 -27.63 -3.10
N VAL A 317 -9.20 -28.40 -3.51
CA VAL A 317 -9.56 -28.55 -4.92
C VAL A 317 -10.53 -27.45 -5.31
N VAL A 318 -10.12 -26.59 -6.24
CA VAL A 318 -10.93 -25.47 -6.76
C VAL A 318 -11.10 -25.64 -8.26
N ALA A 319 -12.30 -25.42 -8.79
CA ALA A 319 -12.53 -25.36 -10.23
C ALA A 319 -13.24 -24.06 -10.56
N ARG A 320 -12.72 -23.34 -11.57
CA ARG A 320 -13.34 -22.12 -12.12
C ARG A 320 -13.30 -22.19 -13.63
N THR A 321 -14.35 -21.73 -14.26
CA THR A 321 -14.45 -21.70 -15.72
C THR A 321 -14.13 -20.31 -16.24
N PRO A 322 -13.57 -20.19 -17.45
CA PRO A 322 -13.40 -18.89 -18.07
C PRO A 322 -14.61 -18.52 -18.94
N SER A 323 -14.90 -17.24 -19.02
CA SER A 323 -15.65 -16.64 -20.12
C SER A 323 -14.67 -15.99 -21.10
N ILE A 324 -14.78 -16.30 -22.40
CA ILE A 324 -13.82 -15.86 -23.41
C ILE A 324 -14.51 -15.05 -24.53
N GLY A 325 -14.00 -13.85 -24.79
CA GLY A 325 -14.32 -13.04 -25.97
C GLY A 325 -13.18 -13.10 -26.98
N LEU A 326 -13.48 -13.40 -28.24
CA LEU A 326 -12.52 -13.51 -29.33
C LEU A 326 -12.81 -12.47 -30.42
N THR A 327 -11.79 -11.79 -30.90
CA THR A 327 -11.88 -10.92 -32.08
C THR A 327 -10.73 -11.16 -33.04
N LEU A 328 -10.99 -11.01 -34.34
CA LEU A 328 -9.98 -11.02 -35.39
C LEU A 328 -9.62 -9.61 -35.85
N PHE A 329 -8.37 -9.44 -36.22
CA PHE A 329 -7.80 -8.23 -36.78
C PHE A 329 -6.75 -8.59 -37.87
N PRO A 330 -6.32 -7.66 -38.74
CA PRO A 330 -6.80 -6.28 -38.84
C PRO A 330 -8.21 -6.18 -39.45
N GLU A 331 -8.97 -5.18 -38.99
CA GLU A 331 -10.10 -4.55 -39.67
C GLU A 331 -9.68 -3.13 -40.11
N PRO A 332 -10.32 -2.53 -41.14
CA PRO A 332 -9.99 -1.18 -41.59
C PRO A 332 -10.06 -0.17 -40.44
N GLY A 333 -8.95 0.54 -40.20
CA GLY A 333 -8.85 1.55 -39.14
C GLY A 333 -8.60 1.00 -37.72
N ASP A 334 -8.23 -0.27 -37.58
CA ASP A 334 -7.95 -0.86 -36.28
C ASP A 334 -6.84 -0.12 -35.51
N THR A 335 -7.10 0.07 -34.23
CA THR A 335 -6.10 0.48 -33.23
C THR A 335 -6.05 -0.57 -32.13
N ALA A 336 -4.94 -0.68 -31.40
CA ALA A 336 -4.81 -1.61 -30.28
C ALA A 336 -5.97 -1.48 -29.27
N ALA A 337 -6.39 -0.25 -28.97
CA ALA A 337 -7.52 0.02 -28.08
C ALA A 337 -8.85 -0.49 -28.65
N ALA A 338 -9.11 -0.30 -29.95
CA ALA A 338 -10.32 -0.79 -30.60
C ALA A 338 -10.40 -2.31 -30.64
N VAL A 339 -9.27 -2.99 -30.90
CA VAL A 339 -9.20 -4.47 -30.87
C VAL A 339 -9.47 -5.00 -29.46
N LEU A 340 -8.81 -4.44 -28.44
CA LEU A 340 -9.04 -4.79 -27.03
C LEU A 340 -10.50 -4.60 -26.63
N GLN A 341 -11.10 -3.46 -26.97
CA GLN A 341 -12.51 -3.17 -26.67
C GLN A 341 -13.46 -4.14 -27.36
N ARG A 342 -13.18 -4.56 -28.60
CA ARG A 342 -13.99 -5.56 -29.30
C ARG A 342 -13.92 -6.94 -28.63
N ALA A 343 -12.72 -7.35 -28.19
CA ALA A 343 -12.54 -8.62 -27.48
C ALA A 343 -13.25 -8.61 -26.11
N ASP A 344 -13.10 -7.53 -25.34
CA ASP A 344 -13.77 -7.34 -24.05
C ASP A 344 -15.29 -7.34 -24.18
N ALA A 345 -15.84 -6.61 -25.15
CA ALA A 345 -17.28 -6.62 -25.42
C ALA A 345 -17.81 -8.02 -25.78
N ALA A 346 -17.06 -8.81 -26.53
CA ALA A 346 -17.41 -10.20 -26.82
C ALA A 346 -17.36 -11.08 -25.55
N MET A 347 -16.38 -10.87 -24.66
CA MET A 347 -16.29 -11.59 -23.39
C MET A 347 -17.46 -11.23 -22.47
N TYR A 348 -17.88 -9.97 -22.44
CA TYR A 348 -19.05 -9.55 -21.69
C TYR A 348 -20.33 -10.24 -22.20
N GLN A 349 -20.47 -10.40 -23.52
CA GLN A 349 -21.55 -11.21 -24.10
C GLN A 349 -21.46 -12.67 -23.68
N ALA A 350 -20.27 -13.26 -23.62
CA ALA A 350 -20.08 -14.63 -23.10
C ALA A 350 -20.57 -14.76 -21.65
N LYS A 351 -20.31 -13.74 -20.81
CA LYS A 351 -20.83 -13.70 -19.44
C LYS A 351 -22.36 -13.60 -19.39
N ALA A 352 -22.95 -12.79 -20.26
CA ALA A 352 -24.40 -12.60 -20.34
C ALA A 352 -25.12 -13.89 -20.81
N ASP A 353 -24.47 -14.67 -21.67
CA ASP A 353 -25.03 -15.89 -22.26
C ASP A 353 -24.86 -17.15 -21.38
N GLY A 354 -24.67 -16.95 -20.08
CA GLY A 354 -24.57 -18.02 -19.10
C GLY A 354 -23.15 -18.41 -18.70
N ARG A 355 -22.13 -17.66 -19.12
CA ARG A 355 -20.70 -17.88 -18.81
C ARG A 355 -20.16 -19.19 -19.39
N ARG A 356 -18.90 -19.56 -19.06
CA ARG A 356 -18.26 -20.81 -19.53
C ARG A 356 -18.35 -21.01 -21.04
N CYS A 357 -18.24 -19.94 -21.82
CA CYS A 357 -18.36 -20.03 -23.26
C CYS A 357 -17.43 -19.06 -23.99
N LEU A 358 -17.33 -19.31 -25.29
CA LEU A 358 -16.63 -18.47 -26.24
C LEU A 358 -17.65 -17.63 -27.01
N ARG A 359 -17.40 -16.32 -27.12
CA ARG A 359 -18.10 -15.43 -28.04
C ARG A 359 -17.14 -14.75 -28.98
N VAL A 360 -17.49 -14.75 -30.26
CA VAL A 360 -16.73 -14.06 -31.30
C VAL A 360 -17.37 -12.71 -31.55
N SER A 361 -16.57 -11.64 -31.55
CA SER A 361 -17.06 -10.30 -31.89
C SER A 361 -17.61 -10.28 -33.32
N LYS A 362 -18.77 -9.65 -33.53
CA LYS A 362 -19.25 -9.35 -34.88
C LYS A 362 -18.35 -8.28 -35.50
N GLY A 363 -17.66 -8.62 -36.59
CA GLY A 363 -16.80 -7.67 -37.32
C GLY A 363 -17.60 -6.59 -38.04
N GLY A 364 -16.92 -5.55 -38.52
CA GLY A 364 -17.54 -4.38 -39.17
C GLY A 364 -18.47 -4.65 -40.36
N ALA A 365 -18.48 -5.87 -40.94
CA ALA A 365 -19.39 -6.23 -42.03
C ALA A 365 -20.85 -6.49 -41.60
N ASP A 366 -21.11 -6.67 -40.29
CA ASP A 366 -22.42 -7.13 -39.79
C ASP A 366 -23.06 -6.16 -38.78
N ARG A 367 -22.59 -4.91 -38.73
CA ARG A 367 -23.18 -3.85 -37.89
C ARG A 367 -24.37 -3.19 -38.58
N ALA A 368 -25.58 -3.62 -38.24
CA ALA A 368 -26.74 -2.72 -38.27
C ALA A 368 -26.50 -1.57 -37.24
N PRO A 369 -26.93 -0.33 -37.52
CA PRO A 369 -26.69 0.79 -36.62
C PRO A 369 -27.34 0.54 -35.25
N LEU A 370 -26.54 0.57 -34.18
CA LEU A 370 -27.03 0.68 -32.82
C LEU A 370 -27.87 1.96 -32.72
N GLN A 371 -29.18 1.81 -32.50
CA GLN A 371 -30.03 2.91 -32.08
C GLN A 371 -29.49 3.41 -30.73
N THR A 372 -28.87 4.59 -30.76
CA THR A 372 -28.55 5.37 -29.57
C THR A 372 -29.86 5.66 -28.84
N GLY A 373 -29.99 5.14 -27.62
CA GLY A 373 -31.06 5.48 -26.70
C GLY A 373 -31.00 6.97 -26.35
N ALA A 374 -31.79 7.76 -27.07
CA ALA A 374 -32.28 9.04 -26.66
C ALA A 374 -33.79 8.98 -26.89
N ASP A 375 -34.54 8.62 -25.84
CA ASP A 375 -35.95 8.97 -25.61
C ASP A 375 -36.51 8.15 -24.44
N LEU A 376 -36.09 8.50 -23.22
CA LEU A 376 -36.89 8.29 -22.00
C LEU A 376 -36.67 9.50 -21.08
N ALA A 377 -37.08 10.66 -21.55
CA ALA A 377 -37.36 11.84 -20.72
C ALA A 377 -38.47 12.64 -21.42
N GLY A 378 -39.73 12.25 -21.18
CA GLY A 378 -40.88 12.97 -21.71
C GLY A 378 -42.18 12.19 -21.65
N ALA A 379 -42.76 12.07 -20.44
CA ALA A 379 -44.21 12.10 -20.14
C ALA A 379 -44.41 11.79 -18.66
#